data_AF-A0A963AVY1-F1
#
_entry.id   AF-A0A963AVY1-F1
#
_cell.length_a   1.000
_cell.length_b   1.000
_cell.length_c   1.000
_cell.angle_alpha   90.00
_cell.angle_beta   90.00
_cell.angle_gamma   90.00
#
_symmetry.space_group_name_H-M   'P 1'
#
loop_
_entity.id
_entity.type
_entity.pdbx_description
1 polymer ?
#
loop_
_entity_poly.entity_id
_entity_poly.type
_entity_poly.pdbx_seq_one_letter_code
_entity_poly.pdbx_strand_id
1 'polypeptide(L)'
;MSAGLRLGDIAAATGAELRGDPDLRVTGVGSLEAAGPDRLSFLADKRLRERLAQTRAAAVILREADAAACPVAALISDDPHYTYARAARLLHPLPPLRAGVATGAVVDASAEIDPSAEIGANAVVGARTRIGARVHVGAGSVIGADVSIGDDSRLVARVTLCDGVRIGRRCLIQPGAVIGGDGFGLAMHDGQWTPVPQVGTVVIGDDCQIGANSTVDRGALADTVLEDNVQIDNLVQIGHNCRIGAHTAMASLVGIAGSTTVGRYCLLAGQVGVNGHVTIGDRVEAMGKAAIFSDLPEPGRYSSTFPVMPHRRWQRVMAGLRNIDKLLDRVRVLERRLGVKNDRSTDE
;
A
#
# COMPACT_ATOMS: atom_id res chain seq x y z
N MET A 1 -4.78 -9.09 -30.80
CA MET A 1 -3.62 -8.22 -30.48
C MET A 1 -4.14 -6.79 -30.44
N SER A 2 -3.94 -6.07 -29.33
CA SER A 2 -4.32 -4.65 -29.25
C SER A 2 -3.53 -3.86 -30.31
N ALA A 3 -4.17 -2.93 -31.00
CA ALA A 3 -3.59 -2.17 -32.11
C ALA A 3 -2.46 -1.18 -31.71
N GLY A 4 -2.03 -1.20 -30.45
CA GLY A 4 -1.08 -0.25 -29.86
C GLY A 4 -1.63 1.17 -29.79
N LEU A 5 -1.03 2.00 -28.94
CA LEU A 5 -1.32 3.44 -28.86
C LEU A 5 -0.24 4.23 -29.59
N ARG A 6 -0.62 5.34 -30.22
CA ARG A 6 0.33 6.27 -30.84
C ARG A 6 1.08 7.04 -29.76
N LEU A 7 2.35 7.35 -29.99
CA LEU A 7 3.14 8.16 -29.07
C LEU A 7 2.53 9.55 -28.88
N GLY A 8 1.94 10.14 -29.92
CA GLY A 8 1.22 11.42 -29.82
C GLY A 8 0.05 11.36 -28.83
N ASP A 9 -0.72 10.27 -28.83
CA ASP A 9 -1.84 10.08 -27.91
C ASP A 9 -1.35 9.94 -26.46
N ILE A 10 -0.25 9.20 -26.26
CA ILE A 10 0.38 9.04 -24.94
C ILE A 10 0.95 10.37 -24.46
N ALA A 11 1.62 11.12 -25.32
CA ALA A 11 2.17 12.44 -25.01
C ALA A 11 1.06 13.41 -24.57
N ALA A 12 -0.02 13.50 -25.36
CA ALA A 12 -1.17 14.34 -25.05
C ALA A 12 -1.86 13.93 -23.74
N ALA A 13 -2.07 12.64 -23.53
CA ALA A 13 -2.68 12.14 -22.30
C ALA A 13 -1.79 12.38 -21.08
N THR A 14 -0.46 12.25 -21.22
CA THR A 14 0.48 12.39 -20.09
C THR A 14 0.93 13.84 -19.83
N GLY A 15 0.80 14.73 -20.81
CA GLY A 15 1.34 16.09 -20.78
C GLY A 15 2.84 16.16 -21.08
N ALA A 16 3.45 15.06 -21.53
CA ALA A 16 4.87 15.02 -21.88
C ALA A 16 5.12 15.63 -23.27
N GLU A 17 6.24 16.34 -23.45
CA GLU A 17 6.67 16.77 -24.78
C GLU A 17 7.21 15.57 -25.56
N LEU A 18 6.71 15.36 -26.77
CA LEU A 18 7.20 14.31 -27.65
C LEU A 18 8.31 14.83 -28.57
N ARG A 19 9.44 14.11 -28.59
CA ARG A 19 10.51 14.23 -29.59
C ARG A 19 10.63 12.94 -30.38
N GLY A 20 10.15 12.95 -31.62
CA GLY A 20 10.10 11.78 -32.49
C GLY A 20 8.83 11.76 -33.31
N ASP A 21 8.56 10.63 -33.96
CA ASP A 21 7.36 10.44 -34.76
C ASP A 21 6.12 10.23 -33.88
N PRO A 22 5.10 11.12 -33.93
CA PRO A 22 3.85 10.95 -33.18
C PRO A 22 3.03 9.74 -33.58
N ASP A 23 3.21 9.22 -34.79
CA ASP A 23 2.45 8.09 -35.30
C ASP A 23 3.05 6.73 -34.92
N LEU A 24 4.25 6.71 -34.34
CA LEU A 24 4.89 5.49 -33.84
C LEU A 24 3.99 4.83 -32.78
N ARG A 25 3.80 3.52 -32.89
CA ARG A 25 2.88 2.76 -32.04
C ARG A 25 3.62 1.92 -31.00
N VAL A 26 3.11 1.92 -29.78
CA VAL A 26 3.58 1.05 -28.69
C VAL A 26 2.44 0.17 -28.18
N THR A 27 2.75 -1.09 -27.90
CA THR A 27 1.78 -2.13 -27.49
C THR A 27 1.88 -2.49 -26.00
N GLY A 28 2.84 -1.92 -25.29
CA GLY A 28 3.02 -2.08 -23.85
C GLY A 28 4.32 -1.47 -23.36
N VAL A 29 4.71 -1.82 -22.15
CA VAL A 29 5.91 -1.27 -21.50
C VAL A 29 7.02 -2.31 -21.34
N GLY A 30 8.27 -1.84 -21.16
CA GLY A 30 9.42 -2.69 -20.87
C GLY A 30 10.58 -1.91 -20.24
N SER A 31 11.52 -2.62 -19.60
CA SER A 31 12.74 -1.99 -19.08
C SER A 31 13.66 -1.54 -20.24
N LEU A 32 14.61 -0.64 -19.98
CA LEU A 32 15.49 -0.10 -21.03
C LEU A 32 16.26 -1.21 -21.78
N GLU A 33 16.46 -2.37 -21.17
CA GLU A 33 17.29 -3.46 -21.69
C GLU A 33 16.49 -4.53 -22.43
N ALA A 34 15.27 -4.78 -21.97
CA ALA A 34 14.41 -5.83 -22.52
C ALA A 34 13.34 -5.28 -23.49
N ALA A 35 13.08 -3.97 -23.45
CA ALA A 35 12.11 -3.35 -24.34
C ALA A 35 12.52 -3.49 -25.81
N GLY A 36 11.63 -4.10 -26.60
CA GLY A 36 11.72 -4.15 -28.05
C GLY A 36 11.11 -2.91 -28.73
N PRO A 37 11.13 -2.87 -30.07
CA PRO A 37 10.78 -1.67 -30.86
C PRO A 37 9.29 -1.33 -30.85
N ASP A 38 8.46 -2.09 -30.12
CA ASP A 38 7.03 -1.86 -29.91
C ASP A 38 6.71 -1.50 -28.44
N ARG A 39 7.73 -1.26 -27.60
CA ARG A 39 7.57 -1.00 -26.16
C ARG A 39 7.98 0.41 -25.78
N LEU A 40 7.24 0.96 -24.81
CA LEU A 40 7.59 2.19 -24.11
C LEU A 40 8.45 1.86 -22.89
N SER A 41 9.55 2.57 -22.70
CA SER A 41 10.37 2.48 -21.50
C SER A 41 10.44 3.81 -20.75
N PHE A 42 11.14 3.84 -19.62
CA PHE A 42 11.38 5.07 -18.88
C PHE A 42 12.75 5.06 -18.19
N LEU A 43 13.29 6.26 -17.97
CA LEU A 43 14.51 6.51 -17.23
C LEU A 43 14.21 7.51 -16.10
N ALA A 44 14.05 7.00 -14.88
CA ALA A 44 13.90 7.82 -13.68
C ALA A 44 15.18 7.84 -12.81
N ASP A 45 15.89 6.72 -12.71
CA ASP A 45 17.15 6.62 -11.96
C ASP A 45 18.35 6.94 -12.86
N LYS A 46 19.10 7.98 -12.49
CA LYS A 46 20.32 8.41 -13.19
C LYS A 46 21.38 7.30 -13.30
N ARG A 47 21.37 6.31 -12.40
CA ARG A 47 22.29 5.16 -12.44
C ARG A 47 22.06 4.26 -13.66
N LEU A 48 20.89 4.34 -14.29
CA LEU A 48 20.54 3.53 -15.46
C LEU A 48 20.84 4.24 -16.79
N ARG A 49 21.45 5.44 -16.77
CA ARG A 49 21.78 6.21 -17.98
C ARG A 49 22.62 5.44 -18.99
N GLU A 50 23.56 4.63 -18.54
CA GLU A 50 24.41 3.83 -19.44
C GLU A 50 23.58 2.82 -20.27
N ARG A 51 22.44 2.39 -19.73
CA ARG A 51 21.51 1.46 -20.41
C ARG A 51 20.65 2.17 -21.45
N LEU A 52 20.50 3.50 -21.37
CA LEU A 52 19.73 4.31 -22.33
C LEU A 52 20.29 4.20 -23.75
N ALA A 53 21.62 4.30 -23.90
CA ALA A 53 22.27 4.28 -25.20
C ALA A 53 22.12 2.94 -25.95
N GLN A 54 21.81 1.86 -25.23
CA GLN A 54 21.68 0.51 -25.77
C GLN A 54 20.23 0.07 -25.95
N THR A 55 19.27 0.93 -25.59
CA THR A 55 17.85 0.55 -25.61
C THR A 55 17.35 0.31 -27.03
N ARG A 56 16.44 -0.66 -27.16
CA ARG A 56 15.71 -0.96 -28.39
C ARG A 56 14.22 -0.64 -28.26
N ALA A 57 13.84 0.09 -27.21
CA ALA A 57 12.47 0.56 -27.01
C ALA A 57 12.02 1.43 -28.19
N ALA A 58 10.71 1.48 -28.45
CA ALA A 58 10.16 2.43 -29.41
C ALA A 58 10.36 3.88 -28.95
N ALA A 59 10.19 4.11 -27.65
CA ALA A 59 10.37 5.41 -27.01
C ALA A 59 10.75 5.27 -25.53
N VAL A 60 11.34 6.33 -24.98
CA VAL A 60 11.70 6.42 -23.55
C VAL A 60 11.11 7.68 -22.92
N ILE A 61 10.45 7.53 -21.78
CA ILE A 61 10.08 8.66 -20.92
C ILE A 61 11.29 9.05 -20.08
N LEU A 62 11.75 10.30 -20.18
CA LEU A 62 12.97 10.76 -19.54
C LEU A 62 12.95 12.27 -19.24
N ARG A 63 13.94 12.75 -18.49
CA ARG A 63 14.14 14.19 -18.24
C ARG A 63 14.86 14.84 -19.41
N GLU A 64 14.65 16.14 -19.61
CA GLU A 64 15.31 16.93 -20.66
C GLU A 64 16.82 16.72 -20.74
N ALA A 65 17.49 16.67 -19.57
CA ALA A 65 18.93 16.49 -19.47
C ALA A 65 19.47 15.17 -20.07
N ASP A 66 18.61 14.17 -20.25
CA ASP A 66 18.97 12.86 -20.79
C ASP A 66 18.54 12.70 -22.26
N ALA A 67 17.82 13.68 -22.83
CA ALA A 67 17.23 13.58 -24.16
C ALA A 67 18.27 13.47 -25.27
N ALA A 68 19.38 14.20 -25.17
CA ALA A 68 20.47 14.18 -26.15
C ALA A 68 21.16 12.82 -26.26
N ALA A 69 21.09 11.99 -25.20
CA ALA A 69 21.68 10.65 -25.16
C ALA A 69 20.68 9.54 -25.55
N CYS A 70 19.42 9.88 -25.84
CA CYS A 70 18.39 8.92 -26.20
C CYS A 70 18.47 8.59 -27.70
N PRO A 71 18.69 7.30 -28.08
CA PRO A 71 18.81 6.92 -29.49
C PRO A 71 17.45 6.73 -30.20
N VAL A 72 16.34 6.88 -29.48
CA VAL A 72 14.96 6.60 -29.94
C VAL A 72 14.04 7.79 -29.62
N ALA A 73 12.74 7.67 -29.90
CA ALA A 73 11.79 8.73 -29.55
C ALA A 73 11.78 8.99 -28.04
N ALA A 74 11.57 10.24 -27.64
CA ALA A 74 11.58 10.64 -26.23
C ALA A 74 10.28 11.32 -25.83
N LEU A 75 9.77 10.96 -24.65
CA LEU A 75 8.70 11.70 -23.95
C LEU A 75 9.35 12.45 -22.78
N ILE A 76 9.50 13.76 -22.93
CA ILE A 76 10.17 14.61 -21.94
C ILE A 76 9.21 14.88 -20.77
N SER A 77 9.65 14.56 -19.56
CA SER A 77 8.88 14.69 -18.33
C SER A 77 9.74 15.15 -17.15
N ASP A 78 9.21 16.06 -16.35
CA ASP A 78 9.79 16.47 -15.06
C ASP A 78 9.64 15.41 -13.97
N ASP A 79 8.77 14.42 -14.18
CA ASP A 79 8.68 13.22 -13.36
C ASP A 79 8.50 11.99 -14.27
N PRO A 80 9.61 11.38 -14.70
CA PRO A 80 9.53 10.21 -15.59
C PRO A 80 8.80 9.03 -14.95
N HIS A 81 8.87 8.85 -13.63
CA HIS A 81 8.24 7.71 -12.96
C HIS A 81 6.72 7.90 -12.88
N TYR A 82 6.26 9.10 -12.54
CA TYR A 82 4.82 9.44 -12.57
C TYR A 82 4.25 9.34 -13.99
N THR A 83 4.94 9.91 -14.98
CA THR A 83 4.52 9.85 -16.40
C THR A 83 4.50 8.42 -16.91
N TYR A 84 5.48 7.59 -16.52
CA TYR A 84 5.46 6.15 -16.79
C TYR A 84 4.23 5.47 -16.19
N ALA A 85 3.90 5.71 -14.93
CA ALA A 85 2.73 5.11 -14.29
C ALA A 85 1.43 5.44 -15.04
N ARG A 86 1.29 6.69 -15.51
CA ARG A 86 0.14 7.12 -16.32
C ARG A 86 0.12 6.44 -17.70
N ALA A 87 1.25 6.42 -18.41
CA ALA A 87 1.36 5.81 -19.73
C ALA A 87 1.12 4.28 -19.66
N ALA A 88 1.67 3.61 -18.65
CA ALA A 88 1.45 2.19 -18.42
C ALA A 88 -0.03 1.86 -18.22
N ARG A 89 -0.79 2.71 -17.51
CA ARG A 89 -2.23 2.53 -17.33
C ARG A 89 -3.04 2.68 -18.62
N LEU A 90 -2.58 3.52 -19.55
CA LEU A 90 -3.20 3.64 -20.88
C LEU A 90 -2.93 2.40 -21.74
N LEU A 91 -1.72 1.85 -21.65
CA LEU A 91 -1.29 0.68 -22.43
C LEU A 91 -1.82 -0.64 -21.87
N HIS A 92 -2.12 -0.68 -20.58
CA HIS A 92 -2.65 -1.84 -19.87
C HIS A 92 -3.97 -1.48 -19.17
N PRO A 93 -5.04 -1.15 -19.93
CA PRO A 93 -6.33 -0.86 -19.33
C PRO A 93 -6.87 -2.12 -18.66
N LEU A 94 -7.66 -1.94 -17.59
CA LEU A 94 -8.39 -3.04 -16.98
C LEU A 94 -9.36 -3.64 -18.02
N PRO A 95 -9.62 -4.96 -17.98
CA PRO A 95 -10.64 -5.56 -18.81
C PRO A 95 -11.99 -4.84 -18.62
N PRO A 96 -12.74 -4.60 -19.71
CA PRO A 96 -14.04 -3.97 -19.60
C PRO A 96 -14.96 -4.85 -18.76
N LEU A 97 -15.80 -4.21 -17.94
CA LEU A 97 -16.78 -4.90 -17.13
C LEU A 97 -17.85 -5.55 -18.01
N ARG A 98 -18.30 -6.73 -17.59
CA ARG A 98 -19.45 -7.41 -18.16
C ARG A 98 -20.60 -7.30 -17.17
N ALA A 99 -21.38 -6.23 -17.35
CA ALA A 99 -22.52 -5.95 -16.49
C ALA A 99 -23.46 -7.17 -16.37
N GLY A 100 -23.93 -7.42 -15.16
CA GLY A 100 -24.81 -8.53 -14.82
C GLY A 100 -24.28 -9.44 -13.72
N VAL A 101 -25.11 -10.42 -13.38
CA VAL A 101 -24.83 -11.43 -12.34
C VAL A 101 -24.52 -12.75 -13.03
N ALA A 102 -23.32 -13.29 -12.82
CA ALA A 102 -22.90 -14.53 -13.43
C ALA A 102 -23.66 -15.75 -12.88
N THR A 103 -23.82 -16.79 -13.70
CA THR A 103 -24.38 -18.07 -13.28
C THR A 103 -23.60 -18.63 -12.09
N GLY A 104 -24.32 -19.08 -11.06
CA GLY A 104 -23.76 -19.63 -9.83
C GLY A 104 -23.46 -18.59 -8.75
N ALA A 105 -23.57 -17.29 -9.04
CA ALA A 105 -23.61 -16.29 -7.97
C ALA A 105 -24.93 -16.41 -7.17
N VAL A 106 -24.84 -16.21 -5.86
CA VAL A 106 -25.98 -16.23 -4.94
C VAL A 106 -26.17 -14.82 -4.40
N VAL A 107 -27.28 -14.19 -4.76
CA VAL A 107 -27.60 -12.81 -4.36
C VAL A 107 -28.90 -12.84 -3.56
N ASP A 108 -28.87 -12.28 -2.36
CA ASP A 108 -30.08 -12.11 -1.56
C ASP A 108 -31.07 -11.18 -2.26
N ALA A 109 -32.37 -11.48 -2.16
CA ALA A 109 -33.42 -10.74 -2.86
C ALA A 109 -33.54 -9.27 -2.42
N SER A 110 -33.03 -8.92 -1.24
CA SER A 110 -33.02 -7.54 -0.72
C SER A 110 -31.76 -6.76 -1.09
N ALA A 111 -30.78 -7.37 -1.77
CA ALA A 111 -29.59 -6.66 -2.23
C ALA A 111 -29.93 -5.72 -3.40
N GLU A 112 -29.40 -4.50 -3.34
CA GLU A 112 -29.53 -3.47 -4.37
C GLU A 112 -28.25 -3.45 -5.20
N ILE A 113 -28.31 -3.94 -6.45
CA ILE A 113 -27.15 -4.00 -7.35
C ILE A 113 -27.40 -3.09 -8.55
N ASP A 114 -26.50 -2.15 -8.78
CA ASP A 114 -26.58 -1.28 -9.96
C ASP A 114 -26.50 -2.11 -11.26
N PRO A 115 -27.33 -1.81 -12.29
CA PRO A 115 -27.35 -2.57 -13.54
C PRO A 115 -26.03 -2.59 -14.31
N SER A 116 -25.10 -1.67 -14.03
CA SER A 116 -23.77 -1.63 -14.66
C SER A 116 -22.70 -2.43 -13.90
N ALA A 117 -23.01 -2.96 -12.72
CA ALA A 117 -22.09 -3.77 -11.92
C ALA A 117 -21.92 -5.18 -12.51
N GLU A 118 -20.75 -5.77 -12.29
CA GLU A 118 -20.42 -7.15 -12.66
C GLU A 118 -20.24 -8.00 -11.39
N ILE A 119 -21.06 -9.03 -11.23
CA ILE A 119 -20.95 -10.01 -10.14
C ILE A 119 -20.45 -11.33 -10.71
N GLY A 120 -19.26 -11.74 -10.31
CA GLY A 120 -18.56 -12.92 -10.78
C GLY A 120 -19.16 -14.23 -10.27
N ALA A 121 -18.81 -15.34 -10.94
CA ALA A 121 -19.33 -16.66 -10.63
C ALA A 121 -19.04 -17.07 -9.17
N ASN A 122 -19.99 -17.74 -8.54
CA ASN A 122 -19.91 -18.21 -7.14
C ASN A 122 -19.68 -17.09 -6.10
N ALA A 123 -19.86 -15.82 -6.46
CA ALA A 123 -19.91 -14.76 -5.47
C ALA A 123 -21.20 -14.88 -4.63
N VAL A 124 -21.11 -14.51 -3.36
CA VAL A 124 -22.26 -14.45 -2.45
C VAL A 124 -22.47 -13.00 -2.05
N VAL A 125 -23.70 -12.50 -2.19
CA VAL A 125 -24.09 -11.15 -1.77
C VAL A 125 -25.23 -11.25 -0.76
N GLY A 126 -24.97 -10.80 0.46
CA GLY A 126 -25.89 -10.84 1.59
C GLY A 126 -27.01 -9.81 1.51
N ALA A 127 -27.94 -9.92 2.47
CA ALA A 127 -29.15 -9.10 2.55
C ALA A 127 -28.86 -7.60 2.72
N ARG A 128 -29.69 -6.74 2.13
CA ARG A 128 -29.64 -5.26 2.23
C ARG A 128 -28.32 -4.63 1.79
N THR A 129 -27.47 -5.39 1.11
CA THR A 129 -26.20 -4.91 0.58
C THR A 129 -26.42 -4.05 -0.66
N ARG A 130 -25.64 -2.97 -0.78
CA ARG A 130 -25.70 -2.02 -1.89
C ARG A 130 -24.41 -2.05 -2.69
N ILE A 131 -24.53 -2.33 -3.98
CA ILE A 131 -23.42 -2.39 -4.93
C ILE A 131 -23.61 -1.26 -5.95
N GLY A 132 -22.68 -0.30 -5.93
CA GLY A 132 -22.70 0.89 -6.78
C GLY A 132 -22.43 0.63 -8.26
N ALA A 133 -22.45 1.71 -9.04
CA ALA A 133 -22.29 1.66 -10.49
C ALA A 133 -20.88 1.22 -10.88
N ARG A 134 -20.78 0.38 -11.93
CA ARG A 134 -19.50 -0.13 -12.47
C ARG A 134 -18.62 -0.79 -11.39
N VAL A 135 -19.23 -1.35 -10.35
CA VAL A 135 -18.52 -2.17 -9.37
C VAL A 135 -18.26 -3.54 -9.96
N HIS A 136 -17.06 -4.08 -9.70
CA HIS A 136 -16.71 -5.46 -10.02
C HIS A 136 -16.56 -6.27 -8.74
N VAL A 137 -17.41 -7.29 -8.56
CA VAL A 137 -17.27 -8.29 -7.50
C VAL A 137 -16.74 -9.57 -8.13
N GLY A 138 -15.48 -9.87 -7.87
CA GLY A 138 -14.79 -11.02 -8.42
C GLY A 138 -15.35 -12.37 -7.99
N ALA A 139 -15.04 -13.41 -8.76
CA ALA A 139 -15.52 -14.76 -8.51
C ALA A 139 -15.18 -15.28 -7.10
N GLY A 140 -16.13 -15.96 -6.48
CA GLY A 140 -15.99 -16.54 -5.13
C GLY A 140 -15.84 -15.53 -4.00
N SER A 141 -16.07 -14.24 -4.24
CA SER A 141 -16.08 -13.23 -3.16
C SER A 141 -17.33 -13.38 -2.30
N VAL A 142 -17.21 -13.11 -1.01
CA VAL A 142 -18.30 -13.19 -0.05
C VAL A 142 -18.55 -11.79 0.51
N ILE A 143 -19.73 -11.25 0.22
CA ILE A 143 -20.16 -9.94 0.68
C ILE A 143 -21.28 -10.17 1.69
N GLY A 144 -21.05 -9.75 2.94
CA GLY A 144 -21.98 -9.88 4.05
C GLY A 144 -23.27 -9.07 3.86
N ALA A 145 -24.09 -9.05 4.91
CA ALA A 145 -25.29 -8.23 4.97
C ALA A 145 -24.96 -6.77 5.27
N ASP A 146 -25.83 -5.85 4.86
CA ASP A 146 -25.73 -4.41 5.14
C ASP A 146 -24.40 -3.76 4.67
N VAL A 147 -23.74 -4.37 3.69
CA VAL A 147 -22.49 -3.84 3.10
C VAL A 147 -22.82 -2.77 2.07
N SER A 148 -21.99 -1.73 1.96
CA SER A 148 -22.07 -0.74 0.88
C SER A 148 -20.75 -0.64 0.12
N ILE A 149 -20.79 -0.77 -1.21
CA ILE A 149 -19.61 -0.62 -2.07
C ILE A 149 -19.86 0.53 -3.05
N GLY A 150 -19.02 1.56 -3.00
CA GLY A 150 -19.10 2.73 -3.87
C GLY A 150 -18.69 2.43 -5.31
N ASP A 151 -19.14 3.31 -6.22
CA ASP A 151 -18.94 3.21 -7.66
C ASP A 151 -17.49 2.98 -8.08
N ASP A 152 -17.31 2.30 -9.21
CA ASP A 152 -16.00 2.02 -9.84
C ASP A 152 -15.02 1.22 -8.97
N SER A 153 -15.46 0.69 -7.83
CA SER A 153 -14.66 -0.18 -6.97
C SER A 153 -14.56 -1.61 -7.53
N ARG A 154 -13.41 -2.24 -7.30
CA ARG A 154 -13.08 -3.58 -7.82
C ARG A 154 -12.57 -4.48 -6.71
N LEU A 155 -13.32 -5.54 -6.44
CA LEU A 155 -12.91 -6.66 -5.61
C LEU A 155 -12.48 -7.78 -6.56
N VAL A 156 -11.21 -8.19 -6.54
CA VAL A 156 -10.62 -8.99 -7.63
C VAL A 156 -11.17 -10.42 -7.71
N ALA A 157 -11.02 -11.23 -6.66
CA ALA A 157 -11.59 -12.58 -6.53
C ALA A 157 -11.41 -13.04 -5.09
N ARG A 158 -12.34 -13.81 -4.54
CA ARG A 158 -12.24 -14.37 -3.18
C ARG A 158 -11.92 -13.30 -2.12
N VAL A 159 -12.54 -12.13 -2.24
CA VAL A 159 -12.51 -11.08 -1.21
C VAL A 159 -13.67 -11.34 -0.25
N THR A 160 -13.44 -11.19 1.05
CA THR A 160 -14.49 -11.29 2.07
C THR A 160 -14.74 -9.93 2.69
N LEU A 161 -15.95 -9.41 2.54
CA LEU A 161 -16.45 -8.27 3.30
C LEU A 161 -17.46 -8.79 4.34
N CYS A 162 -17.18 -8.60 5.61
CA CYS A 162 -18.10 -8.94 6.70
C CYS A 162 -19.27 -7.94 6.78
N ASP A 163 -20.25 -8.26 7.61
CA ASP A 163 -21.49 -7.49 7.71
C ASP A 163 -21.26 -6.03 8.10
N GLY A 164 -21.99 -5.12 7.45
CA GLY A 164 -21.99 -3.69 7.74
C GLY A 164 -20.76 -2.91 7.23
N VAL A 165 -19.81 -3.55 6.55
CA VAL A 165 -18.62 -2.89 5.99
C VAL A 165 -19.00 -1.84 4.96
N ARG A 166 -18.32 -0.68 4.98
CA ARG A 166 -18.53 0.41 4.02
C ARG A 166 -17.27 0.70 3.24
N ILE A 167 -17.33 0.53 1.92
CA ILE A 167 -16.24 0.80 0.98
C ILE A 167 -16.62 2.00 0.10
N GLY A 168 -15.71 2.96 -0.02
CA GLY A 168 -15.84 4.10 -0.92
C GLY A 168 -15.76 3.74 -2.40
N ARG A 169 -15.51 4.76 -3.22
CA ARG A 169 -15.45 4.67 -4.69
C ARG A 169 -14.03 4.39 -5.17
N ARG A 170 -13.90 3.77 -6.34
CA ARG A 170 -12.61 3.53 -7.03
C ARG A 170 -11.60 2.74 -6.18
N CYS A 171 -12.07 1.94 -5.23
CA CYS A 171 -11.22 1.11 -4.40
C CYS A 171 -10.79 -0.16 -5.15
N LEU A 172 -9.59 -0.66 -4.88
CA LEU A 172 -9.10 -1.94 -5.41
C LEU A 172 -8.74 -2.88 -4.27
N ILE A 173 -9.42 -4.02 -4.18
CA ILE A 173 -9.20 -5.01 -3.13
C ILE A 173 -8.75 -6.33 -3.78
N GLN A 174 -7.53 -6.73 -3.47
CA GLN A 174 -6.85 -7.88 -4.05
C GLN A 174 -7.31 -9.21 -3.42
N PRO A 175 -7.02 -10.35 -4.07
CA PRO A 175 -7.55 -11.64 -3.63
C PRO A 175 -7.19 -12.05 -2.20
N GLY A 176 -8.15 -12.69 -1.53
CA GLY A 176 -7.99 -13.23 -0.18
C GLY A 176 -8.00 -12.19 0.95
N ALA A 177 -8.17 -10.91 0.64
CA ALA A 177 -8.35 -9.89 1.66
C ALA A 177 -9.65 -10.11 2.44
N VAL A 178 -9.61 -9.89 3.75
CA VAL A 178 -10.75 -10.02 4.67
C VAL A 178 -10.94 -8.69 5.40
N ILE A 179 -12.12 -8.10 5.26
CA ILE A 179 -12.45 -6.78 5.82
C ILE A 179 -13.67 -6.91 6.72
N GLY A 180 -13.54 -6.43 7.95
CA GLY A 180 -14.60 -6.44 8.95
C GLY A 180 -14.69 -7.70 9.80
N GLY A 181 -13.66 -8.55 9.80
CA GLY A 181 -13.56 -9.68 10.73
C GLY A 181 -13.44 -9.20 12.18
N ASP A 182 -13.77 -10.06 13.14
CA ASP A 182 -13.60 -9.76 14.56
C ASP A 182 -12.12 -9.55 14.90
N GLY A 183 -11.81 -8.41 15.51
CA GLY A 183 -10.48 -8.15 16.04
C GLY A 183 -10.15 -8.94 17.30
N PHE A 184 -8.89 -8.85 17.72
CA PHE A 184 -8.34 -9.58 18.87
C PHE A 184 -8.73 -8.94 20.24
N GLY A 185 -10.03 -8.81 20.50
CA GLY A 185 -10.57 -8.34 21.78
C GLY A 185 -10.77 -9.48 22.76
N LEU A 186 -9.90 -9.60 23.78
CA LEU A 186 -9.98 -10.64 24.81
C LEU A 186 -9.90 -10.02 26.21
N ALA A 187 -10.72 -10.53 27.13
CA ALA A 187 -10.63 -10.21 28.56
C ALA A 187 -10.10 -11.43 29.34
N MET A 188 -9.05 -11.24 30.16
CA MET A 188 -8.55 -12.27 31.07
C MET A 188 -9.35 -12.24 32.37
N HIS A 189 -9.99 -13.34 32.72
CA HIS A 189 -10.61 -13.55 34.03
C HIS A 189 -10.35 -14.99 34.47
N ASP A 190 -9.83 -15.16 35.69
CA ASP A 190 -9.51 -16.47 36.28
C ASP A 190 -8.69 -17.41 35.37
N GLY A 191 -7.69 -16.86 34.67
CA GLY A 191 -6.81 -17.62 33.78
C GLY A 191 -7.43 -18.01 32.44
N GLN A 192 -8.64 -17.54 32.13
CA GLN A 192 -9.33 -17.78 30.87
C GLN A 192 -9.50 -16.50 30.05
N TRP A 193 -9.28 -16.62 28.75
CA TRP A 193 -9.58 -15.56 27.79
C TRP A 193 -11.04 -15.64 27.35
N THR A 194 -11.80 -14.60 27.63
CA THR A 194 -13.18 -14.46 27.16
C THR A 194 -13.22 -13.50 25.96
N PRO A 195 -13.76 -13.92 24.80
CA PRO A 195 -13.92 -13.04 23.64
C PRO A 195 -14.83 -11.86 23.95
N VAL A 196 -14.38 -10.66 23.58
CA VAL A 196 -15.18 -9.43 23.64
C VAL A 196 -15.87 -9.24 22.28
N PRO A 197 -17.22 -9.18 22.23
CA PRO A 197 -17.93 -8.92 20.98
C PRO A 197 -17.45 -7.64 20.29
N GLN A 198 -17.21 -7.72 18.98
CA GLN A 198 -16.76 -6.59 18.17
C GLN A 198 -17.96 -6.02 17.41
N VAL A 199 -18.52 -4.90 17.88
CA VAL A 199 -19.82 -4.40 17.40
C VAL A 199 -19.72 -3.19 16.46
N GLY A 200 -18.54 -2.58 16.32
CA GLY A 200 -18.29 -1.52 15.34
C GLY A 200 -18.23 -2.07 13.91
N THR A 201 -17.90 -1.25 12.92
CA THR A 201 -17.67 -1.71 11.53
C THR A 201 -16.30 -1.29 11.01
N VAL A 202 -16.07 -1.45 9.70
CA VAL A 202 -14.96 -0.88 8.96
C VAL A 202 -15.51 0.13 7.93
N VAL A 203 -14.91 1.31 7.90
CA VAL A 203 -15.20 2.36 6.92
C VAL A 203 -13.94 2.66 6.14
N ILE A 204 -13.99 2.47 4.82
CA ILE A 204 -12.89 2.73 3.89
C ILE A 204 -13.32 3.84 2.94
N GLY A 205 -12.50 4.88 2.84
CA GLY A 205 -12.70 6.02 1.93
C GLY A 205 -12.54 5.68 0.45
N ASP A 206 -12.50 6.72 -0.38
CA ASP A 206 -12.33 6.61 -1.82
C ASP A 206 -10.86 6.31 -2.21
N ASP A 207 -10.63 5.72 -3.40
CA ASP A 207 -9.31 5.53 -4.02
C ASP A 207 -8.32 4.66 -3.21
N CYS A 208 -8.81 3.89 -2.23
CA CYS A 208 -8.01 2.99 -1.42
C CYS A 208 -7.61 1.73 -2.20
N GLN A 209 -6.39 1.23 -1.95
CA GLN A 209 -5.96 -0.08 -2.45
C GLN A 209 -5.57 -0.99 -1.30
N ILE A 210 -6.05 -2.23 -1.32
CA ILE A 210 -5.78 -3.23 -0.29
C ILE A 210 -5.22 -4.49 -0.95
N GLY A 211 -4.01 -4.85 -0.55
CA GLY A 211 -3.25 -5.98 -1.05
C GLY A 211 -3.82 -7.34 -0.69
N ALA A 212 -3.28 -8.36 -1.34
CA ALA A 212 -3.72 -9.74 -1.22
C ALA A 212 -3.49 -10.27 0.20
N ASN A 213 -4.46 -11.02 0.71
CA ASN A 213 -4.45 -11.61 2.05
C ASN A 213 -4.22 -10.59 3.19
N SER A 214 -4.49 -9.31 2.96
CA SER A 214 -4.48 -8.30 4.02
C SER A 214 -5.79 -8.34 4.79
N THR A 215 -5.72 -8.04 6.08
CA THR A 215 -6.82 -8.15 7.03
C THR A 215 -7.07 -6.80 7.70
N VAL A 216 -8.33 -6.37 7.73
CA VAL A 216 -8.76 -5.15 8.40
C VAL A 216 -9.88 -5.52 9.36
N ASP A 217 -9.58 -5.52 10.65
CA ASP A 217 -10.53 -5.93 11.67
C ASP A 217 -11.58 -4.82 11.88
N ARG A 218 -12.83 -5.22 12.14
CA ARG A 218 -13.87 -4.30 12.59
C ARG A 218 -13.51 -3.76 13.98
N GLY A 219 -14.01 -2.57 14.30
CA GLY A 219 -13.76 -2.01 15.61
C GLY A 219 -14.61 -2.66 16.72
N ALA A 220 -14.11 -2.61 17.96
CA ALA A 220 -14.79 -3.17 19.12
C ALA A 220 -16.08 -2.42 19.46
N LEU A 221 -16.01 -1.08 19.48
CA LEU A 221 -17.12 -0.16 19.78
C LEU A 221 -17.27 0.92 18.70
N ALA A 222 -16.20 1.69 18.47
CA ALA A 222 -16.11 2.60 17.34
C ALA A 222 -15.69 1.83 16.07
N ASP A 223 -15.75 2.48 14.91
CA ASP A 223 -15.33 1.87 13.65
C ASP A 223 -13.81 1.87 13.48
N THR A 224 -13.30 0.90 12.73
CA THR A 224 -11.97 0.99 12.10
C THR A 224 -12.11 1.84 10.85
N VAL A 225 -11.22 2.83 10.66
CA VAL A 225 -11.35 3.84 9.60
C VAL A 225 -10.08 3.93 8.77
N LEU A 226 -10.24 3.82 7.45
CA LEU A 226 -9.21 4.13 6.47
C LEU A 226 -9.73 5.34 5.67
N GLU A 227 -9.07 6.49 5.78
CA GLU A 227 -9.40 7.68 4.99
C GLU A 227 -9.06 7.47 3.50
N ASP A 228 -9.30 8.48 2.67
CA ASP A 228 -9.13 8.40 1.22
C ASP A 228 -7.68 8.07 0.81
N ASN A 229 -7.54 7.28 -0.24
CA ASN A 229 -6.27 6.96 -0.89
C ASN A 229 -5.25 6.30 0.05
N VAL A 230 -5.71 5.50 1.00
CA VAL A 230 -4.82 4.63 1.78
C VAL A 230 -4.35 3.47 0.89
N GLN A 231 -3.03 3.24 0.85
CA GLN A 231 -2.39 2.23 0.00
C GLN A 231 -1.79 1.12 0.88
N ILE A 232 -2.42 -0.05 0.89
CA ILE A 232 -2.02 -1.20 1.70
C ILE A 232 -1.52 -2.32 0.77
N ASP A 233 -0.28 -2.75 0.96
CA ASP A 233 0.32 -3.89 0.25
C ASP A 233 -0.17 -5.23 0.85
N ASN A 234 0.38 -6.34 0.38
CA ASN A 234 -0.04 -7.69 0.73
C ASN A 234 0.32 -8.06 2.18
N LEU A 235 -0.49 -8.94 2.78
CA LEU A 235 -0.26 -9.52 4.11
C LEU A 235 -0.10 -8.47 5.22
N VAL A 236 -0.81 -7.36 5.12
CA VAL A 236 -0.87 -6.32 6.17
C VAL A 236 -2.00 -6.63 7.13
N GLN A 237 -1.77 -6.46 8.43
CA GLN A 237 -2.79 -6.55 9.47
C GLN A 237 -3.11 -5.16 10.03
N ILE A 238 -4.38 -4.77 9.99
CA ILE A 238 -4.92 -3.59 10.66
C ILE A 238 -5.85 -4.04 11.78
N GLY A 239 -5.47 -3.80 13.03
CA GLY A 239 -6.28 -4.18 14.20
C GLY A 239 -7.54 -3.34 14.37
N HIS A 240 -8.42 -3.80 15.25
CA HIS A 240 -9.69 -3.14 15.57
C HIS A 240 -9.50 -1.68 16.02
N ASN A 241 -10.43 -0.79 15.65
CA ASN A 241 -10.44 0.63 16.04
C ASN A 241 -9.27 1.46 15.51
N CYS A 242 -8.45 0.93 14.59
CA CYS A 242 -7.40 1.73 13.98
C CYS A 242 -7.98 2.85 13.13
N ARG A 243 -7.25 3.97 13.05
CA ARG A 243 -7.56 5.09 12.16
C ARG A 243 -6.34 5.39 11.31
N ILE A 244 -6.47 5.26 9.99
CA ILE A 244 -5.39 5.49 9.03
C ILE A 244 -5.74 6.73 8.20
N GLY A 245 -4.90 7.75 8.30
CA GLY A 245 -5.07 9.02 7.61
C GLY A 245 -4.83 8.94 6.10
N ALA A 246 -5.41 9.89 5.38
CA ALA A 246 -5.41 9.90 3.93
C ALA A 246 -4.00 9.86 3.32
N HIS A 247 -3.89 9.23 2.15
CA HIS A 247 -2.64 9.10 1.39
C HIS A 247 -1.49 8.38 2.09
N THR A 248 -1.76 7.67 3.20
CA THR A 248 -0.77 6.85 3.88
C THR A 248 -0.57 5.52 3.16
N ALA A 249 0.70 5.13 3.00
CA ALA A 249 1.10 3.89 2.35
C ALA A 249 1.77 2.92 3.34
N MET A 250 1.42 1.64 3.24
CA MET A 250 1.94 0.55 4.04
C MET A 250 2.41 -0.57 3.14
N ALA A 251 3.69 -0.91 3.22
CA ALA A 251 4.27 -2.02 2.49
C ALA A 251 3.96 -3.37 3.16
N SER A 252 4.30 -4.46 2.48
CA SER A 252 3.92 -5.80 2.91
C SER A 252 4.38 -6.16 4.32
N LEU A 253 3.57 -7.00 4.98
CA LEU A 253 3.82 -7.51 6.34
C LEU A 253 3.88 -6.42 7.42
N VAL A 254 3.39 -5.22 7.16
CA VAL A 254 3.14 -4.23 8.22
C VAL A 254 2.03 -4.75 9.14
N GLY A 255 2.24 -4.59 10.44
CA GLY A 255 1.25 -4.96 11.47
C GLY A 255 0.94 -3.77 12.36
N ILE A 256 -0.33 -3.38 12.42
CA ILE A 256 -0.82 -2.30 13.28
C ILE A 256 -1.76 -2.89 14.32
N ALA A 257 -1.35 -2.83 15.59
CA ALA A 257 -2.20 -3.27 16.70
C ALA A 257 -3.36 -2.30 16.95
N GLY A 258 -4.41 -2.81 17.61
CA GLY A 258 -5.69 -2.12 17.77
C GLY A 258 -5.60 -0.75 18.44
N SER A 259 -6.60 0.09 18.15
CA SER A 259 -6.77 1.46 18.66
C SER A 259 -5.60 2.42 18.34
N THR A 260 -4.83 2.11 17.30
CA THR A 260 -3.72 2.95 16.83
C THR A 260 -4.21 3.98 15.82
N THR A 261 -3.68 5.20 15.91
CA THR A 261 -3.91 6.25 14.91
C THR A 261 -2.64 6.48 14.12
N VAL A 262 -2.74 6.42 12.79
CA VAL A 262 -1.68 6.81 11.86
C VAL A 262 -2.14 8.03 11.08
N GLY A 263 -1.32 9.08 11.06
CA GLY A 263 -1.58 10.32 10.35
C GLY A 263 -1.63 10.19 8.84
N ARG A 264 -1.70 11.33 8.16
CA ARG A 264 -1.77 11.47 6.71
C ARG A 264 -0.38 11.47 6.08
N TYR A 265 -0.30 11.01 4.83
CA TYR A 265 0.93 11.00 4.04
C TYR A 265 2.09 10.25 4.71
N CYS A 266 1.80 9.24 5.52
CA CYS A 266 2.82 8.41 6.15
C CYS A 266 3.27 7.30 5.20
N LEU A 267 4.49 6.80 5.42
CA LEU A 267 5.03 5.62 4.74
C LEU A 267 5.52 4.63 5.80
N LEU A 268 4.85 3.49 5.92
CA LEU A 268 5.34 2.37 6.72
C LEU A 268 5.94 1.32 5.79
N ALA A 269 7.27 1.22 5.78
CA ALA A 269 7.98 0.26 4.95
C ALA A 269 7.79 -1.19 5.44
N GLY A 270 8.28 -2.15 4.65
CA GLY A 270 7.93 -3.56 4.86
C GLY A 270 8.29 -4.06 6.26
N GLN A 271 7.40 -4.87 6.84
CA GLN A 271 7.55 -5.46 8.17
C GLN A 271 7.62 -4.46 9.34
N VAL A 272 7.18 -3.20 9.18
CA VAL A 272 7.00 -2.30 10.33
C VAL A 272 5.93 -2.85 11.27
N GLY A 273 6.23 -2.86 12.57
CA GLY A 273 5.28 -3.22 13.62
C GLY A 273 4.93 -2.00 14.47
N VAL A 274 3.64 -1.78 14.70
CA VAL A 274 3.13 -0.68 15.52
C VAL A 274 2.35 -1.25 16.70
N ASN A 275 2.72 -0.82 17.91
CA ASN A 275 2.05 -1.20 19.14
C ASN A 275 0.64 -0.59 19.24
N GLY A 276 -0.22 -1.18 20.05
CA GLY A 276 -1.59 -0.71 20.22
C GLY A 276 -1.67 0.60 20.98
N HIS A 277 -2.72 1.37 20.76
CA HIS A 277 -2.95 2.66 21.43
C HIS A 277 -1.85 3.71 21.21
N VAL A 278 -1.15 3.61 20.08
CA VAL A 278 -0.12 4.58 19.68
C VAL A 278 -0.69 5.60 18.69
N THR A 279 -0.16 6.82 18.73
CA THR A 279 -0.41 7.87 17.74
C THR A 279 0.85 8.15 16.93
N ILE A 280 0.78 7.94 15.62
CA ILE A 280 1.79 8.34 14.64
C ILE A 280 1.28 9.61 13.95
N GLY A 281 2.05 10.70 14.00
CA GLY A 281 1.74 11.97 13.36
C GLY A 281 1.78 11.91 11.83
N ASP A 282 1.45 13.03 11.19
CA ASP A 282 1.46 13.15 9.73
C ASP A 282 2.90 13.11 9.18
N ARG A 283 3.06 12.59 7.95
CA ARG A 283 4.34 12.57 7.21
C ARG A 283 5.48 11.83 7.93
N VAL A 284 5.13 10.77 8.66
CA VAL A 284 6.10 9.84 9.25
C VAL A 284 6.50 8.78 8.23
N GLU A 285 7.81 8.60 8.03
CA GLU A 285 8.40 7.52 7.24
C GLU A 285 9.08 6.50 8.17
N ALA A 286 8.41 5.40 8.47
CA ALA A 286 9.00 4.30 9.24
C ALA A 286 9.72 3.32 8.30
N MET A 287 11.03 3.18 8.45
CA MET A 287 11.83 2.31 7.59
C MET A 287 11.62 0.84 7.91
N GLY A 288 12.00 -0.04 6.97
CA GLY A 288 11.64 -1.45 7.01
C GLY A 288 12.05 -2.11 8.33
N LYS A 289 11.16 -2.96 8.86
CA LYS A 289 11.28 -3.65 10.15
C LYS A 289 11.31 -2.74 11.39
N ALA A 290 11.03 -1.44 11.28
CA ALA A 290 10.96 -0.60 12.46
C ALA A 290 9.86 -1.08 13.44
N ALA A 291 10.14 -0.95 14.73
CA ALA A 291 9.24 -1.30 15.81
C ALA A 291 8.85 -0.03 16.56
N ILE A 292 7.58 0.36 16.47
CA ILE A 292 7.04 1.59 17.03
C ILE A 292 6.27 1.22 18.30
N PHE A 293 6.86 1.51 19.46
CA PHE A 293 6.28 1.16 20.78
C PHE A 293 5.57 2.32 21.47
N SER A 294 5.77 3.54 21.01
CA SER A 294 5.26 4.79 21.61
C SER A 294 4.90 5.78 20.51
N ASP A 295 4.21 6.85 20.90
CA ASP A 295 3.82 7.93 20.01
C ASP A 295 5.00 8.51 19.22
N LEU A 296 4.75 8.85 17.96
CA LEU A 296 5.69 9.52 17.05
C LEU A 296 5.00 10.79 16.52
N PRO A 297 4.99 11.89 17.29
CA PRO A 297 4.24 13.09 16.91
C PRO A 297 4.91 13.86 15.76
N GLU A 298 6.24 13.80 15.68
CA GLU A 298 7.01 14.61 14.73
C GLU A 298 7.08 13.95 13.34
N PRO A 299 6.97 14.75 12.25
CA PRO A 299 7.21 14.25 10.91
C PRO A 299 8.69 13.90 10.72
N GLY A 300 8.98 12.93 9.87
CA GLY A 300 10.35 12.56 9.54
C GLY A 300 10.57 11.07 9.35
N ARG A 301 11.84 10.69 9.23
CA ARG A 301 12.25 9.31 8.94
C ARG A 301 12.76 8.61 10.19
N TYR A 302 12.14 7.47 10.53
CA TYR A 302 12.42 6.70 11.74
C TYR A 302 12.93 5.30 11.39
N SER A 303 13.83 4.76 12.22
CA SER A 303 14.44 3.43 12.05
C SER A 303 14.79 2.83 13.41
N SER A 304 14.61 1.52 13.58
CA SER A 304 14.96 0.84 14.84
C SER A 304 15.73 -0.48 14.67
N THR A 305 16.14 -0.83 13.44
CA THR A 305 16.75 -2.14 13.13
C THR A 305 18.21 -2.06 12.72
N PHE A 306 18.94 -3.15 12.95
CA PHE A 306 20.33 -3.29 12.50
C PHE A 306 20.41 -3.81 11.06
N PRO A 307 21.32 -3.28 10.23
CA PRO A 307 21.59 -3.82 8.91
C PRO A 307 22.23 -5.22 8.99
N VAL A 308 22.15 -5.98 7.89
CA VAL A 308 22.80 -7.29 7.78
C VAL A 308 24.32 -7.17 7.95
N MET A 309 24.91 -8.12 8.68
CA MET A 309 26.34 -8.18 8.92
C MET A 309 26.84 -9.62 8.78
N PRO A 310 28.12 -9.85 8.46
CA PRO A 310 28.73 -11.18 8.55
C PRO A 310 28.52 -11.77 9.95
N HIS A 311 28.13 -13.04 10.03
CA HIS A 311 27.65 -13.67 11.27
C HIS A 311 28.55 -13.43 12.50
N ARG A 312 29.87 -13.60 12.34
CA ARG A 312 30.85 -13.35 13.42
C ARG A 312 30.85 -11.90 13.90
N ARG A 313 30.66 -10.93 12.99
CA ARG A 313 30.58 -9.50 13.35
C ARG A 313 29.27 -9.23 14.10
N TRP A 314 28.16 -9.76 13.60
CA TRP A 314 26.85 -9.64 14.26
C TRP A 314 26.88 -10.19 15.70
N GLN A 315 27.43 -11.39 15.92
CA GLN A 315 27.55 -11.98 17.26
C GLN A 315 28.33 -11.07 18.23
N ARG A 316 29.44 -10.47 17.77
CA ARG A 316 30.23 -9.54 18.59
C ARG A 316 29.44 -8.28 18.94
N VAL A 317 28.72 -7.70 17.97
CA VAL A 317 27.86 -6.52 18.21
C VAL A 317 26.78 -6.84 19.24
N MET A 318 26.08 -7.97 19.09
CA MET A 318 25.03 -8.38 20.02
C MET A 318 25.56 -8.71 21.42
N ALA A 319 26.75 -9.32 21.52
CA ALA A 319 27.40 -9.54 22.81
C ALA A 319 27.81 -8.23 23.49
N GLY A 320 28.26 -7.24 22.70
CA GLY A 320 28.53 -5.88 23.18
C GLY A 320 27.28 -5.20 23.72
N LEU A 321 26.19 -5.19 22.94
CA LEU A 321 24.90 -4.61 23.34
C LEU A 321 24.35 -5.25 24.62
N ARG A 322 24.46 -6.58 24.75
CA ARG A 322 24.03 -7.30 25.96
C ARG A 322 24.77 -6.88 27.23
N ASN A 323 26.01 -6.40 27.10
CA ASN A 323 26.86 -5.98 28.23
C ASN A 323 27.07 -4.46 28.28
N ILE A 324 26.19 -3.68 27.64
CA ILE A 324 26.34 -2.22 27.55
C ILE A 324 26.23 -1.55 28.92
N ASP A 325 25.40 -2.10 29.81
CA ASP A 325 25.28 -1.74 31.21
C ASP A 325 26.64 -1.80 31.93
N LYS A 326 27.35 -2.93 31.81
CA LYS A 326 28.67 -3.13 32.42
C LYS A 326 29.72 -2.18 31.85
N LEU A 327 29.62 -1.87 30.55
CA LEU A 327 30.51 -0.89 29.92
C LEU A 327 30.26 0.51 30.50
N LEU A 328 28.99 0.93 30.61
CA LEU A 328 28.61 2.22 31.20
C LEU A 328 29.07 2.34 32.65
N ASP A 329 28.94 1.27 33.44
CA ASP A 329 29.42 1.26 34.83
C ASP A 329 30.93 1.39 34.93
N ARG A 330 31.68 0.72 34.04
CA ARG A 330 33.15 0.87 33.95
C ARG A 330 33.52 2.30 33.56
N VAL A 331 32.80 2.93 32.62
CA VAL A 331 33.03 4.33 32.23
C VAL A 331 32.79 5.26 33.41
N ARG A 332 31.69 5.11 34.15
CA ARG A 332 31.40 5.91 35.37
C ARG A 332 32.47 5.76 36.45
N VAL A 333 33.07 4.58 36.61
CA VAL A 333 34.20 4.37 37.53
C VAL A 333 35.44 5.12 37.05
N LEU A 334 35.72 5.11 35.75
CA LEU A 334 36.85 5.84 35.17
C LEU A 334 36.68 7.36 35.28
N GLU A 335 35.50 7.89 34.94
CA GLU A 335 35.18 9.33 35.05
C GLU A 335 35.38 9.84 36.48
N ARG A 336 34.90 9.09 37.49
CA ARG A 336 35.10 9.42 38.91
C ARG A 336 36.58 9.44 39.30
N ARG A 337 37.38 8.48 38.82
CA ARG A 337 38.82 8.42 39.13
C ARG A 337 39.62 9.53 38.47
N LEU A 338 39.19 9.98 37.30
CA LEU A 338 39.86 11.02 36.52
C LEU A 338 39.34 12.44 36.81
N GLY A 339 38.30 12.57 37.65
CA GLY A 339 37.70 13.86 37.98
C GLY A 339 36.94 14.51 36.82
N VAL A 340 36.53 13.73 35.81
CA VAL A 340 35.75 14.22 34.67
C VAL A 340 34.31 14.46 35.14
N LYS A 341 33.87 15.72 35.13
CA LYS A 341 32.47 16.08 35.42
C LYS A 341 31.63 15.86 34.16
N ASN A 342 30.49 15.22 34.34
CA ASN A 342 29.55 14.94 33.27
C ASN A 342 28.73 16.21 33.00
N ASP A 343 29.12 17.02 32.00
CA ASP A 343 28.24 18.06 31.46
C ASP A 343 27.20 17.38 30.58
N ARG A 344 26.06 17.02 31.18
CA ARG A 344 24.84 16.73 30.42
C ARG A 344 23.66 17.49 31.03
N SER A 345 23.65 18.78 30.72
CA SER A 345 22.42 19.53 30.46
C SER A 345 22.19 19.59 28.95
N THR A 346 21.63 18.54 28.38
CA THR A 346 20.92 18.59 27.10
C THR A 346 20.05 17.34 27.06
N ASP A 347 18.84 17.48 27.62
CA ASP A 347 17.71 16.69 27.18
C ASP A 347 17.39 17.16 25.75
N GLU A 348 17.43 16.23 24.79
CA GLU A 348 16.71 16.27 23.52
C GLU A 348 15.75 15.07 23.51
#